data_AF-A0A8T6Q3N6-F1
#
_entry.id   AF-A0A8T6Q3N6-F1
#
_cell.length_a   1.000
_cell.length_b   1.000
_cell.length_c   1.000
_cell.angle_alpha   90.00
_cell.angle_beta   90.00
_cell.angle_gamma   90.00
#
_symmetry.space_group_name_H-M   'P 1'
#
loop_
_entity.id
_entity.type
_entity.pdbx_description
1 polymer ?
#
loop_
_entity_poly.entity_id
_entity_poly.type
_entity_poly.pdbx_seq_one_letter_code
_entity_poly.pdbx_strand_id
1 'polypeptide(L)'
;AFASAFPNGLPVGIGSGLLFTGKQGDALTFATITDRGPNADSPKEGKNETKIFVTPDFAPLLMTIRVQNGKAEAIDPRPLHDDKGAINGLPLASDVIGSTNEVAFSDTLHRLKGDNRGLDTEGITPDGKGGYWLCDEYGPFLINIDSKGKILAIHGPQAAEGEKAIAGGLPNILKWRQANRGFEGLTRMPDGRIIVAVQSTLDIDAKSKKKALFTRLV
;
A
#
# COMPACT_ATOMS: atom_id res chain seq x y z
N ALA A 1 6.58 16.98 17.42
CA ALA A 1 6.97 16.48 18.75
C ALA A 1 7.97 15.31 18.69
N PHE A 2 7.70 14.25 17.93
CA PHE A 2 8.54 13.05 17.81
C PHE A 2 9.83 13.30 17.05
N ALA A 3 9.85 14.15 16.02
CA ALA A 3 11.07 14.44 15.25
C ALA A 3 12.27 14.89 16.12
N SER A 4 12.03 15.65 17.20
CA SER A 4 13.08 16.04 18.16
C SER A 4 13.56 14.92 19.08
N ALA A 5 12.78 13.85 19.28
CA ALA A 5 13.17 12.66 20.02
C ALA A 5 13.93 11.65 19.14
N PHE A 6 13.76 11.72 17.81
CA PHE A 6 14.37 10.85 16.82
C PHE A 6 15.19 11.66 15.79
N PRO A 7 16.33 12.27 16.19
CA PRO A 7 17.11 13.16 15.31
C PRO A 7 17.71 12.47 14.08
N ASN A 8 17.81 11.13 14.11
CA ASN A 8 18.25 10.30 12.98
C ASN A 8 17.08 9.65 12.22
N GLY A 9 15.83 10.06 12.50
CA GLY A 9 14.62 9.41 12.04
C GLY A 9 14.24 8.16 12.84
N LEU A 10 13.10 7.58 12.49
CA LEU A 10 12.66 6.28 13.00
C LEU A 10 13.35 5.14 12.22
N PRO A 11 13.65 3.99 12.86
CA PRO A 11 14.06 2.79 12.14
C PRO A 11 13.00 2.38 11.10
N VAL A 12 13.43 2.04 9.88
CA VAL A 12 12.53 1.63 8.80
C VAL A 12 11.97 0.24 9.10
N GLY A 13 10.64 0.14 9.19
CA GLY A 13 9.92 -1.14 9.12
C GLY A 13 9.83 -1.64 7.68
N ILE A 14 10.01 -2.94 7.50
CA ILE A 14 10.01 -3.62 6.18
C ILE A 14 9.17 -4.89 6.24
N GLY A 15 8.87 -5.49 5.08
CA GLY A 15 8.31 -6.83 5.01
C GLY A 15 6.79 -6.93 4.93
N SER A 16 6.10 -5.83 4.60
CA SER A 16 4.69 -5.86 4.22
C SER A 16 4.51 -6.67 2.91
N GLY A 17 5.39 -6.48 1.93
CA GLY A 17 5.60 -7.45 0.85
C GLY A 17 7.03 -8.01 0.80
N LEU A 18 7.19 -9.29 0.42
CA LEU A 18 8.48 -9.96 0.25
C LEU A 18 8.50 -10.91 -0.96
N LEU A 19 9.51 -10.76 -1.82
CA LEU A 19 9.71 -11.56 -3.04
C LEU A 19 11.16 -12.07 -3.11
N PHE A 20 11.37 -13.38 -3.20
CA PHE A 20 12.69 -13.95 -3.46
C PHE A 20 13.18 -13.60 -4.87
N THR A 21 14.37 -13.00 -4.98
CA THR A 21 14.96 -12.57 -6.26
C THR A 21 16.18 -13.38 -6.68
N GLY A 22 16.79 -14.16 -5.79
CA GLY A 22 17.88 -15.08 -6.16
C GLY A 22 18.82 -15.48 -5.02
N LYS A 23 19.83 -16.29 -5.37
CA LYS A 23 20.91 -16.74 -4.48
C LYS A 23 22.26 -16.54 -5.18
N GLN A 24 23.24 -15.94 -4.50
CA GLN A 24 24.61 -15.74 -4.98
C GLN A 24 25.60 -16.26 -3.93
N GLY A 25 26.32 -17.35 -4.24
CA GLY A 25 27.01 -18.10 -3.19
C GLY A 25 25.99 -18.54 -2.14
N ASP A 26 26.24 -18.27 -0.85
CA ASP A 26 25.26 -18.50 0.22
C ASP A 26 24.41 -17.27 0.61
N ALA A 27 24.57 -16.14 -0.09
CA ALA A 27 23.69 -14.99 0.10
C ALA A 27 22.36 -15.19 -0.63
N LEU A 28 21.24 -15.01 0.09
CA LEU A 28 19.90 -14.91 -0.51
C LEU A 28 19.56 -13.43 -0.73
N THR A 29 18.87 -13.11 -1.82
CA THR A 29 18.35 -11.76 -2.08
C THR A 29 16.84 -11.79 -2.24
N PHE A 30 16.20 -10.74 -1.73
CA PHE A 30 14.77 -10.51 -1.85
C PHE A 30 14.51 -9.05 -2.24
N ALA A 31 13.44 -8.79 -2.98
CA ALA A 31 12.83 -7.47 -3.04
C ALA A 31 11.76 -7.38 -1.93
N THR A 32 11.61 -6.21 -1.32
CA THR A 32 10.57 -5.94 -0.32
C THR A 32 9.94 -4.58 -0.59
N ILE A 33 8.69 -4.42 -0.17
CA ILE A 33 8.00 -3.13 -0.11
C ILE A 33 7.59 -2.88 1.35
N THR A 34 7.57 -1.61 1.76
CA THR A 34 7.03 -1.18 3.06
C THR A 34 5.55 -0.83 2.94
N ASP A 35 4.88 -0.92 4.08
CA ASP A 35 3.56 -0.37 4.43
C ASP A 35 3.52 1.18 4.25
N ARG A 36 2.35 1.82 4.41
CA ARG A 36 2.17 3.30 4.47
C ARG A 36 3.00 4.04 5.52
N GLY A 37 3.65 3.33 6.43
CA GLY A 37 4.62 3.91 7.37
C GLY A 37 4.06 4.16 8.76
N PRO A 38 4.88 4.69 9.68
CA PRO A 38 4.62 4.65 11.11
C PRO A 38 3.39 5.48 11.49
N ASN A 39 2.32 4.77 11.85
CA ASN A 39 1.08 5.32 12.35
C ASN A 39 0.71 4.72 13.71
N ALA A 40 -0.12 5.44 14.46
CA ALA A 40 -0.62 5.03 15.77
C ALA A 40 -2.13 5.29 15.90
N ASP A 41 -2.81 4.48 16.70
CA ASP A 41 -4.21 4.67 17.05
C ASP A 41 -4.41 5.98 17.85
N SER A 42 -5.55 6.64 17.63
CA SER A 42 -5.90 7.86 18.34
C SER A 42 -7.41 7.93 18.67
N PRO A 43 -7.84 8.82 19.58
CA PRO A 43 -9.26 9.00 19.88
C PRO A 43 -10.06 9.47 18.65
N LYS A 44 -11.26 8.91 18.48
CA LYS A 44 -12.12 9.17 17.31
C LYS A 44 -12.54 10.64 17.19
N GLU A 45 -12.63 11.14 15.96
CA GLU A 45 -13.24 12.44 15.67
C GLU A 45 -14.73 12.23 15.38
N GLY A 46 -15.55 12.22 16.44
CA GLY A 46 -16.98 11.97 16.35
C GLY A 46 -17.29 10.53 15.92
N LYS A 47 -17.63 10.34 14.63
CA LYS A 47 -17.86 9.01 14.03
C LYS A 47 -16.68 8.48 13.22
N ASN A 48 -15.68 9.32 12.94
CA ASN A 48 -14.56 8.96 12.10
C ASN A 48 -13.48 8.25 12.92
N GLU A 49 -12.93 7.16 12.38
CA GLU A 49 -11.67 6.61 12.89
C GLU A 49 -10.53 7.61 12.62
N THR A 50 -9.49 7.56 13.44
CA THR A 50 -8.40 8.54 13.44
C THR A 50 -7.06 7.85 13.62
N LYS A 51 -6.04 8.35 12.93
CA LYS A 51 -4.67 7.84 13.01
C LYS A 51 -3.69 9.00 13.14
N ILE A 52 -2.71 8.85 14.03
CA ILE A 52 -1.54 9.74 14.09
C ILE A 52 -0.49 9.19 13.12
N PHE A 53 -0.12 9.96 12.11
CA PHE A 53 1.01 9.69 11.23
C PHE A 53 2.24 10.40 11.80
N VAL A 54 3.25 9.63 12.22
CA VAL A 54 4.44 10.19 12.88
C VAL A 54 5.38 10.84 11.87
N THR A 55 5.39 10.31 10.63
CA THR A 55 6.11 10.87 9.47
C THR A 55 5.13 10.99 8.29
N PRO A 56 4.32 12.06 8.23
CA PRO A 56 3.28 12.24 7.19
C PRO A 56 3.79 12.29 5.74
N ASP A 57 5.07 12.59 5.57
CA ASP A 57 5.82 12.66 4.32
C ASP A 57 6.52 11.35 3.95
N PHE A 58 6.35 10.28 4.76
CA PHE A 58 6.90 8.96 4.45
C PHE A 58 6.28 8.40 3.16
N ALA A 59 7.14 8.15 2.18
CA ALA A 59 6.84 7.39 0.98
C ALA A 59 7.16 5.90 1.23
N PRO A 60 6.25 4.97 0.90
CA PRO A 60 6.58 3.55 0.82
C PRO A 60 7.86 3.29 0.03
N LEU A 61 8.70 2.38 0.51
CA LEU A 61 10.04 2.12 -0.02
C LEU A 61 10.12 0.75 -0.69
N LEU A 62 10.51 0.71 -1.95
CA LEU A 62 11.06 -0.50 -2.56
C LEU A 62 12.48 -0.68 -2.03
N MET A 63 12.79 -1.83 -1.43
CA MET A 63 14.12 -2.13 -0.89
C MET A 63 14.61 -3.51 -1.33
N THR A 64 15.91 -3.76 -1.15
CA THR A 64 16.51 -5.09 -1.29
C THR A 64 16.81 -5.63 0.11
N ILE A 65 16.43 -6.88 0.42
CA ILE A 65 16.93 -7.59 1.60
C ILE A 65 17.99 -8.58 1.16
N ARG A 66 19.18 -8.50 1.76
CA ARG A 66 20.25 -9.50 1.63
C ARG A 66 20.32 -10.33 2.90
N VAL A 67 20.23 -11.65 2.79
CA VAL A 67 20.40 -12.58 3.93
C VAL A 67 21.68 -13.38 3.73
N GLN A 68 22.63 -13.25 4.65
CA GLN A 68 23.91 -13.95 4.60
C GLN A 68 24.47 -14.14 6.03
N ASN A 69 25.14 -15.27 6.29
CA ASN A 69 25.81 -15.56 7.57
C ASN A 69 24.90 -15.38 8.82
N GLY A 70 23.62 -15.75 8.70
CA GLY A 70 22.64 -15.63 9.78
C GLY A 70 22.13 -14.20 10.05
N LYS A 71 22.48 -13.22 9.20
CA LYS A 71 21.99 -11.84 9.28
C LYS A 71 21.12 -11.50 8.06
N ALA A 72 20.15 -10.63 8.26
CA ALA A 72 19.37 -10.00 7.21
C ALA A 72 19.60 -8.48 7.24
N GLU A 73 19.92 -7.89 6.10
CA GLU A 73 20.19 -6.45 5.95
C GLU A 73 19.29 -5.89 4.86
N ALA A 74 18.52 -4.85 5.18
CA ALA A 74 17.73 -4.10 4.21
C ALA A 74 18.55 -2.93 3.68
N ILE A 75 18.70 -2.88 2.35
CA ILE A 75 19.58 -1.97 1.63
C ILE A 75 18.86 -1.37 0.42
N ASP A 76 19.51 -0.37 -0.19
CA ASP A 76 19.06 0.32 -1.40
C ASP A 76 17.61 0.87 -1.31
N PRO A 77 17.27 1.74 -0.34
CA PRO A 77 15.92 2.33 -0.26
C PRO A 77 15.57 3.15 -1.49
N ARG A 78 14.44 2.83 -2.13
CA ARG A 78 13.92 3.48 -3.34
C ARG A 78 12.48 3.93 -3.09
N PRO A 79 12.24 5.21 -2.74
CA PRO A 79 10.91 5.74 -2.52
C PRO A 79 10.01 5.58 -3.74
N LEU A 80 8.76 5.16 -3.52
CA LEU A 80 7.74 5.20 -4.56
C LEU A 80 7.47 6.65 -4.98
N HIS A 81 7.46 6.90 -6.28
CA HIS A 81 7.35 8.25 -6.83
C HIS A 81 6.66 8.25 -8.20
N ASP A 82 6.11 9.40 -8.58
CA ASP A 82 5.59 9.67 -9.92
C ASP A 82 6.28 10.93 -10.50
N ASP A 83 5.81 11.46 -11.63
CA ASP A 83 6.38 12.68 -12.26
C ASP A 83 6.22 13.97 -11.41
N LYS A 84 5.47 13.92 -10.30
CA LYS A 84 5.31 15.00 -9.31
C LYS A 84 6.24 14.83 -8.11
N GLY A 85 7.07 13.79 -8.08
CA GLY A 85 8.00 13.47 -7.00
C GLY A 85 7.54 12.29 -6.14
N ALA A 86 8.05 12.18 -4.90
CA ALA A 86 7.67 11.12 -3.98
C ALA A 86 6.16 11.11 -3.69
N ILE A 87 5.59 9.93 -3.48
CA ILE A 87 4.23 9.75 -2.94
C ILE A 87 4.27 9.70 -1.40
N ASN A 88 3.17 9.33 -0.74
CA ASN A 88 3.13 9.19 0.72
C ASN A 88 2.18 8.06 1.16
N GLY A 89 2.11 7.79 2.46
CA GLY A 89 1.19 6.82 3.05
C GLY A 89 -0.15 7.36 3.60
N LEU A 90 -0.45 8.64 3.42
CA LEU A 90 -1.68 9.24 3.98
C LEU A 90 -2.94 8.60 3.35
N PRO A 91 -4.07 8.52 4.07
CA PRO A 91 -5.32 8.03 3.48
C PRO A 91 -5.79 8.96 2.35
N LEU A 92 -6.48 8.38 1.36
CA LEU A 92 -7.07 9.14 0.25
C LEU A 92 -8.09 10.18 0.75
N ALA A 93 -8.34 11.20 -0.08
CA ALA A 93 -9.33 12.22 0.24
C ALA A 93 -10.79 11.74 0.06
N SER A 94 -11.72 12.45 0.70
CA SER A 94 -13.17 12.31 0.56
C SER A 94 -13.68 10.89 0.80
N ASP A 95 -14.75 10.40 0.16
CA ASP A 95 -15.41 10.79 -1.12
C ASP A 95 -14.69 10.37 -2.42
N VAL A 96 -13.58 9.62 -2.32
CA VAL A 96 -12.92 8.92 -3.44
C VAL A 96 -12.97 7.40 -3.22
N ILE A 97 -13.16 6.61 -4.30
CA ILE A 97 -13.02 5.15 -4.28
C ILE A 97 -11.62 4.79 -3.76
N GLY A 98 -11.59 3.99 -2.71
CA GLY A 98 -10.38 3.60 -2.01
C GLY A 98 -10.07 4.44 -0.76
N SER A 99 -10.87 5.48 -0.47
CA SER A 99 -10.79 6.16 0.83
C SER A 99 -11.11 5.19 1.98
N THR A 100 -10.39 5.35 3.08
CA THR A 100 -10.65 4.65 4.36
C THR A 100 -11.63 5.46 5.22
N ASN A 101 -11.83 6.74 4.88
CA ASN A 101 -12.48 7.79 5.67
C ASN A 101 -11.83 8.01 7.06
N GLU A 102 -10.60 7.53 7.27
CA GLU A 102 -9.81 7.87 8.45
C GLU A 102 -9.38 9.34 8.40
N VAL A 103 -9.44 10.03 9.53
CA VAL A 103 -8.85 11.36 9.67
C VAL A 103 -7.40 11.21 10.13
N ALA A 104 -6.47 11.57 9.25
CA ALA A 104 -5.05 11.62 9.58
C ALA A 104 -4.73 12.85 10.44
N PHE A 105 -3.92 12.65 11.47
CA PHE A 105 -3.35 13.68 12.33
C PHE A 105 -1.84 13.58 12.32
N SER A 106 -1.15 14.70 12.50
CA SER A 106 0.28 14.71 12.78
C SER A 106 0.58 14.22 14.20
N ASP A 107 1.86 14.02 14.46
CA ASP A 107 2.46 13.74 15.77
C ASP A 107 2.22 14.83 16.86
N THR A 108 1.54 15.92 16.52
CA THR A 108 1.10 17.01 17.41
C THR A 108 -0.42 17.24 17.40
N LEU A 109 -1.19 16.28 16.86
CA LEU A 109 -2.64 16.35 16.68
C LEU A 109 -3.13 17.50 15.78
N HIS A 110 -2.26 18.09 14.96
CA HIS A 110 -2.71 18.93 13.85
C HIS A 110 -3.32 18.05 12.75
N ARG A 111 -4.57 18.34 12.35
CA ARG A 111 -5.30 17.59 11.32
C ARG A 111 -4.61 17.70 9.97
N LEU A 112 -4.35 16.55 9.35
CA LEU A 112 -3.77 16.45 8.02
C LEU A 112 -4.88 16.37 6.97
N LYS A 113 -4.55 16.77 5.74
CA LYS A 113 -5.42 16.57 4.57
C LYS A 113 -5.05 15.22 3.96
N GLY A 114 -6.05 14.38 3.68
CA GLY A 114 -5.84 13.16 2.89
C GLY A 114 -5.32 13.48 1.49
N ASP A 115 -4.48 12.60 0.95
CA ASP A 115 -3.80 12.77 -0.34
C ASP A 115 -4.19 11.66 -1.31
N ASN A 116 -4.59 12.04 -2.53
CA ASN A 116 -4.94 11.12 -3.59
C ASN A 116 -3.71 10.46 -4.26
N ARG A 117 -2.51 10.74 -3.76
CA ARG A 117 -1.26 10.00 -4.03
C ARG A 117 -0.86 9.07 -2.88
N GLY A 118 -1.68 8.97 -1.84
CA GLY A 118 -1.49 8.05 -0.72
C GLY A 118 -1.58 6.58 -1.14
N LEU A 119 -0.65 5.74 -0.70
CA LEU A 119 -0.66 4.29 -0.94
C LEU A 119 -0.30 3.51 0.33
N ASP A 120 -0.90 2.34 0.49
CA ASP A 120 -0.65 1.38 1.57
C ASP A 120 -0.35 0.00 0.96
N THR A 121 0.93 -0.24 0.64
CA THR A 121 1.34 -1.30 -0.29
C THR A 121 1.70 -2.63 0.38
N GLU A 122 0.83 -3.63 0.21
CA GLU A 122 0.82 -4.91 0.95
C GLU A 122 1.41 -6.13 0.22
N GLY A 123 2.10 -5.94 -0.90
CA GLY A 123 2.62 -7.08 -1.64
C GLY A 123 3.48 -6.70 -2.83
N ILE A 124 4.31 -7.64 -3.27
CA ILE A 124 5.23 -7.46 -4.39
C ILE A 124 5.39 -8.75 -5.21
N THR A 125 5.28 -8.64 -6.54
CA THR A 125 5.53 -9.74 -7.49
C THR A 125 6.23 -9.15 -8.73
N PRO A 126 7.09 -9.89 -9.47
CA PRO A 126 7.80 -9.31 -10.62
C PRO A 126 6.83 -9.04 -11.76
N ASP A 127 7.11 -8.04 -12.61
CA ASP A 127 6.30 -7.77 -13.81
C ASP A 127 6.71 -8.65 -15.03
N GLY A 128 7.93 -9.20 -14.99
CA GLY A 128 8.54 -9.95 -16.10
C GLY A 128 9.22 -9.08 -17.16
N LYS A 129 9.40 -7.78 -16.89
CA LYS A 129 10.08 -6.77 -17.72
C LYS A 129 11.21 -6.06 -16.97
N GLY A 130 11.39 -6.32 -15.68
CA GLY A 130 12.46 -5.77 -14.83
C GLY A 130 11.97 -4.80 -13.76
N GLY A 131 10.66 -4.57 -13.67
CA GLY A 131 9.98 -3.88 -12.59
C GLY A 131 9.14 -4.85 -11.74
N TYR A 132 8.14 -4.29 -11.07
CA TYR A 132 7.27 -5.03 -10.16
C TYR A 132 5.81 -4.62 -10.34
N TRP A 133 4.93 -5.54 -9.94
CA TRP A 133 3.57 -5.22 -9.54
C TRP A 133 3.49 -5.22 -8.02
N LEU A 134 2.79 -4.24 -7.46
CA LEU A 134 2.44 -4.14 -6.05
C LEU A 134 0.93 -4.21 -5.88
N CYS A 135 0.46 -4.71 -4.74
CA CYS A 135 -0.93 -4.56 -4.33
C CYS A 135 -1.06 -3.54 -3.20
N ASP A 136 -2.25 -2.98 -3.02
CA ASP A 136 -2.50 -1.90 -2.07
C ASP A 136 -3.86 -2.05 -1.34
N GLU A 137 -3.84 -1.71 -0.04
CA GLU A 137 -4.98 -1.87 0.86
C GLU A 137 -6.04 -0.76 0.69
N TYR A 138 -5.63 0.42 0.21
CA TYR A 138 -6.52 1.56 0.03
C TYR A 138 -7.51 1.36 -1.12
N GLY A 139 -7.11 1.08 -2.35
CA GLY A 139 -7.98 1.21 -3.53
C GLY A 139 -9.22 0.30 -3.63
N PRO A 140 -9.08 -1.04 -3.61
CA PRO A 140 -7.80 -1.75 -3.67
C PRO A 140 -7.10 -1.49 -5.02
N PHE A 141 -5.80 -1.20 -5.00
CA PHE A 141 -5.05 -0.88 -6.21
C PHE A 141 -4.04 -1.97 -6.60
N LEU A 142 -3.83 -2.12 -7.90
CA LEU A 142 -2.73 -2.88 -8.51
C LEU A 142 -1.79 -1.89 -9.21
N ILE A 143 -0.55 -1.79 -8.74
CA ILE A 143 0.39 -0.72 -9.10
C ILE A 143 1.57 -1.32 -9.85
N ASN A 144 1.89 -0.83 -11.06
CA ASN A 144 3.14 -1.18 -11.75
C ASN A 144 4.21 -0.15 -11.42
N ILE A 145 5.39 -0.62 -11.00
CA ILE A 145 6.56 0.20 -10.78
C ILE A 145 7.75 -0.31 -11.60
N ASP A 146 8.69 0.58 -11.95
CA ASP A 146 10.01 0.18 -12.42
C ASP A 146 10.92 -0.27 -11.25
N SER A 147 12.13 -0.73 -11.57
CA SER A 147 13.13 -1.14 -10.56
C SER A 147 13.62 -0.01 -9.65
N LYS A 148 13.34 1.25 -10.00
CA LYS A 148 13.70 2.46 -9.25
C LYS A 148 12.57 2.98 -8.36
N GLY A 149 11.41 2.33 -8.35
CA GLY A 149 10.24 2.77 -7.60
C GLY A 149 9.38 3.81 -8.33
N LYS A 150 9.64 4.09 -9.61
CA LYS A 150 8.76 4.98 -10.39
C LYS A 150 7.46 4.25 -10.71
N ILE A 151 6.34 4.84 -10.34
CA ILE A 151 5.00 4.37 -10.69
C ILE A 151 4.79 4.57 -12.20
N LEU A 152 4.49 3.49 -12.90
CA LEU A 152 4.23 3.43 -14.33
C LEU A 152 2.72 3.38 -14.63
N ALA A 153 1.94 2.70 -13.78
CA ALA A 153 0.50 2.61 -13.87
C ALA A 153 -0.12 2.28 -12.50
N ILE A 154 -1.36 2.72 -12.29
CA ILE A 154 -2.21 2.28 -11.17
C ILE A 154 -3.54 1.81 -11.77
N HIS A 155 -3.96 0.60 -11.42
CA HIS A 155 -5.27 0.05 -11.74
C HIS A 155 -6.12 -0.03 -10.48
N GLY A 156 -7.38 0.36 -10.58
CA GLY A 156 -8.32 0.43 -9.47
C GLY A 156 -9.76 0.14 -9.90
N PRO A 157 -10.72 0.12 -8.97
CA PRO A 157 -12.12 -0.11 -9.31
C PRO A 157 -12.61 0.98 -10.27
N GLN A 158 -13.02 0.60 -11.48
CA GLN A 158 -13.52 1.51 -12.50
C GLN A 158 -14.72 2.29 -11.95
N ALA A 159 -14.61 3.61 -11.82
CA ALA A 159 -15.69 4.47 -11.35
C ALA A 159 -16.94 4.34 -12.24
N ALA A 160 -18.12 4.28 -11.60
CA ALA A 160 -19.41 4.48 -12.24
C ALA A 160 -19.79 5.97 -12.28
N GLU A 161 -20.94 6.30 -12.88
CA GLU A 161 -21.44 7.67 -12.93
C GLU A 161 -21.62 8.25 -11.51
N GLY A 162 -21.12 9.47 -11.30
CA GLY A 162 -21.14 10.16 -10.00
C GLY A 162 -20.02 9.74 -9.02
N GLU A 163 -19.24 8.70 -9.33
CA GLU A 163 -18.14 8.25 -8.46
C GLU A 163 -16.81 8.93 -8.82
N LYS A 164 -15.97 9.17 -7.81
CA LYS A 164 -14.60 9.67 -7.98
C LYS A 164 -13.62 8.54 -7.74
N ALA A 165 -12.60 8.39 -8.59
CA ALA A 165 -11.51 7.43 -8.41
C ALA A 165 -10.19 8.03 -8.90
N ILE A 166 -9.05 7.57 -8.36
CA ILE A 166 -7.71 7.93 -8.84
C ILE A 166 -7.18 7.00 -9.93
N ALA A 167 -7.81 5.83 -10.09
CA ALA A 167 -7.42 4.76 -11.00
C ALA A 167 -8.67 4.01 -11.49
N GLY A 168 -8.53 3.22 -12.55
CA GLY A 168 -9.62 2.45 -13.15
C GLY A 168 -9.16 1.15 -13.79
N GLY A 169 -10.03 0.53 -14.59
CA GLY A 169 -9.76 -0.72 -15.31
C GLY A 169 -10.06 -2.03 -14.54
N LEU A 170 -10.24 -2.01 -13.23
CA LEU A 170 -10.70 -3.19 -12.46
C LEU A 170 -12.23 -3.16 -12.25
N PRO A 171 -12.90 -4.30 -11.96
CA PRO A 171 -14.35 -4.32 -11.77
C PRO A 171 -14.84 -3.41 -10.63
N ASN A 172 -15.77 -2.49 -10.93
CA ASN A 172 -16.31 -1.49 -9.99
C ASN A 172 -16.73 -2.06 -8.62
N ILE A 173 -17.27 -3.27 -8.57
CA ILE A 173 -17.70 -3.95 -7.34
C ILE A 173 -16.61 -4.04 -6.25
N LEU A 174 -15.33 -3.95 -6.62
CA LEU A 174 -14.20 -3.90 -5.67
C LEU A 174 -14.20 -2.66 -4.77
N LYS A 175 -14.92 -1.58 -5.12
CA LYS A 175 -15.16 -0.42 -4.24
C LYS A 175 -15.80 -0.81 -2.91
N TRP A 176 -16.52 -1.94 -2.87
CA TRP A 176 -17.13 -2.51 -1.66
C TRP A 176 -16.14 -3.27 -0.78
N ARG A 177 -14.82 -3.13 -1.00
CA ARG A 177 -13.83 -3.55 -0.01
C ARG A 177 -14.11 -2.87 1.33
N GLN A 178 -13.81 -3.53 2.44
CA GLN A 178 -13.92 -2.89 3.75
C GLN A 178 -12.75 -1.89 3.90
N ALA A 179 -12.92 -0.81 4.66
CA ALA A 179 -11.82 0.14 4.92
C ALA A 179 -10.64 -0.58 5.62
N ASN A 180 -9.42 -0.30 5.16
CA ASN A 180 -8.19 -1.02 5.55
C ASN A 180 -8.37 -2.54 5.48
N ARG A 181 -8.83 -3.05 4.30
CA ARG A 181 -8.99 -4.47 3.90
C ARG A 181 -9.01 -4.65 2.36
N GLY A 182 -8.08 -4.02 1.65
CA GLY A 182 -7.97 -3.99 0.17
C GLY A 182 -7.28 -5.21 -0.44
N PHE A 183 -6.35 -5.03 -1.37
CA PHE A 183 -5.57 -6.16 -1.89
C PHE A 183 -4.35 -6.41 -1.01
N GLU A 184 -4.17 -7.67 -0.59
CA GLU A 184 -3.18 -8.07 0.41
C GLU A 184 -2.35 -9.30 -0.01
N GLY A 185 -2.44 -9.65 -1.28
CA GLY A 185 -1.61 -10.69 -1.86
C GLY A 185 -1.73 -10.65 -3.35
N LEU A 186 -0.61 -10.81 -4.04
CA LEU A 186 -0.60 -10.91 -5.50
C LEU A 186 0.49 -11.86 -6.00
N THR A 187 0.26 -12.43 -7.18
CA THR A 187 1.25 -13.27 -7.85
C THR A 187 1.15 -13.13 -9.37
N ARG A 188 2.29 -13.25 -10.06
CA ARG A 188 2.37 -13.33 -11.52
C ARG A 188 2.35 -14.79 -11.97
N MET A 189 1.37 -15.13 -12.79
CA MET A 189 1.27 -16.41 -13.49
C MET A 189 2.37 -16.56 -14.56
N PRO A 190 2.72 -17.80 -14.99
CA PRO A 190 3.72 -18.01 -16.04
C PRO A 190 3.41 -17.27 -17.35
N ASP A 191 2.12 -17.22 -17.73
CA ASP A 191 1.60 -16.52 -18.91
C ASP A 191 1.60 -14.97 -18.79
N GLY A 192 1.96 -14.43 -17.63
CA GLY A 192 2.03 -12.99 -17.37
C GLY A 192 0.76 -12.35 -16.82
N ARG A 193 -0.33 -13.11 -16.61
CA ARG A 193 -1.47 -12.61 -15.83
C ARG A 193 -1.05 -12.35 -14.39
N ILE A 194 -1.59 -11.29 -13.79
CA ILE A 194 -1.47 -11.02 -12.36
C ILE A 194 -2.78 -11.49 -11.71
N ILE A 195 -2.68 -12.22 -10.61
CA ILE A 195 -3.81 -12.57 -9.74
C ILE A 195 -3.63 -11.78 -8.45
N VAL A 196 -4.67 -11.09 -8.00
CA VAL A 196 -4.70 -10.36 -6.72
C VAL A 196 -5.80 -10.92 -5.81
N ALA A 197 -5.57 -10.92 -4.50
CA ALA A 197 -6.53 -11.35 -3.49
C ALA A 197 -6.99 -10.16 -2.63
N VAL A 198 -8.30 -10.00 -2.47
CA VAL A 198 -8.85 -9.06 -1.48
C VAL A 198 -8.67 -9.67 -0.08
N GLN A 199 -8.18 -8.90 0.88
CA GLN A 199 -7.91 -9.33 2.27
C GLN A 199 -9.16 -9.90 2.97
N SER A 200 -10.36 -9.46 2.56
CA SER A 200 -11.62 -9.88 3.16
C SER A 200 -12.79 -9.82 2.20
N THR A 201 -13.92 -10.38 2.67
CA THR A 201 -15.21 -10.30 1.99
C THR A 201 -15.60 -8.86 1.68
N LEU A 202 -16.20 -8.63 0.51
CA LEU A 202 -16.80 -7.34 0.18
C LEU A 202 -18.01 -7.08 1.09
N ASP A 203 -18.22 -5.82 1.48
CA ASP A 203 -19.36 -5.37 2.29
C ASP A 203 -20.34 -4.53 1.47
N ILE A 204 -21.01 -5.20 0.53
CA ILE A 204 -21.95 -4.60 -0.41
C ILE A 204 -23.14 -4.05 0.38
N ASP A 205 -23.39 -2.75 0.22
CA ASP A 205 -24.42 -1.97 0.95
C ASP A 205 -24.40 -2.15 2.49
N ALA A 206 -23.24 -2.44 3.08
CA ALA A 206 -23.10 -2.80 4.52
C ALA A 206 -23.90 -4.05 4.95
N LYS A 207 -24.21 -4.98 4.03
CA LYS A 207 -25.04 -6.17 4.28
C LYS A 207 -24.26 -7.49 4.34
N SER A 208 -23.03 -7.55 3.82
CA SER A 208 -22.34 -8.83 3.52
C SER A 208 -21.06 -9.12 4.30
N LYS A 209 -20.43 -8.14 4.96
CA LYS A 209 -19.18 -8.31 5.76
C LYS A 209 -19.21 -9.52 6.70
N LYS A 210 -20.34 -9.76 7.37
CA LYS A 210 -20.53 -10.85 8.35
C LYS A 210 -21.28 -12.08 7.80
N LYS A 211 -21.54 -12.14 6.49
CA LYS A 211 -22.38 -13.19 5.87
C LYS A 211 -21.75 -13.87 4.66
N ALA A 212 -20.92 -13.17 3.89
CA ALA A 212 -20.22 -13.74 2.76
C ALA A 212 -19.19 -14.77 3.23
N LEU A 213 -19.03 -15.87 2.48
CA LEU A 213 -18.17 -17.01 2.82
C LEU A 213 -16.98 -17.16 1.88
N PHE A 214 -16.85 -16.29 0.88
CA PHE A 214 -15.81 -16.33 -0.13
C PHE A 214 -15.06 -14.99 -0.17
N THR A 215 -13.73 -15.04 -0.20
CA THR A 215 -12.93 -13.89 -0.65
C THR A 215 -12.87 -13.86 -2.17
N ARG A 216 -12.43 -12.73 -2.73
CA ARG A 216 -12.35 -12.51 -4.17
C ARG A 216 -10.91 -12.53 -4.65
N LEU A 217 -10.65 -13.40 -5.62
CA LEU A 217 -9.50 -13.27 -6.52
C LEU A 217 -9.94 -12.47 -7.75
N VAL A 218 -9.05 -11.63 -8.29
CA VAL A 218 -9.24 -10.81 -9.49
C VAL A 218 -8.10 -11.11 -10.46
#